data_AF-A0A3A8WLE0-F1
#
_entry.id   AF-A0A3A8WLE0-F1
#
_cell.length_a   1.000
_cell.length_b   1.000
_cell.length_c   1.000
_cell.angle_alpha   90.00
_cell.angle_beta   90.00
_cell.angle_gamma   90.00
#
_symmetry.space_group_name_H-M   'P 1'
#
loop_
_entity.id
_entity.type
_entity.pdbx_description
1 polymer ?
#
loop_
_entity_poly.entity_id
_entity_poly.type
_entity_poly.pdbx_seq_one_letter_code
_entity_poly.pdbx_strand_id
1 'polypeptide(L)'
;MIMRNDILSMDIMDMGDNLKNTNEKQRYQVQEKVEIHQGLKQMLQKRPRWARQIVEFLQEKYPEQIPILLMSGEMEKLLDSRVEEARELYLTLHPKMQKKENIKEMEMMERICTEESIGHTIQEIIETTILFRPLHF
;
A
#
# COMPACT_ATOMS: atom_id res chain seq x y z
N MET A 1 25.10 -29.63 64.99
CA MET A 1 25.80 -29.69 63.69
C MET A 1 24.87 -30.39 62.71
N ILE A 2 24.82 -29.86 61.50
CA ILE A 2 23.75 -29.88 60.48
C ILE A 2 23.33 -31.29 60.05
N MET A 3 22.04 -31.45 59.70
CA MET A 3 21.45 -32.15 58.51
C MET A 3 20.07 -32.71 58.88
N ARG A 4 19.04 -32.76 58.06
CA ARG A 4 18.55 -32.05 56.86
C ARG A 4 17.14 -32.64 56.67
N ASN A 5 16.24 -31.85 56.07
CA ASN A 5 14.89 -32.25 55.69
C ASN A 5 14.90 -33.53 54.85
N ASP A 6 14.13 -34.53 55.27
CA ASP A 6 13.65 -35.62 54.42
C ASP A 6 12.11 -35.60 54.42
N ILE A 7 11.54 -34.87 53.47
CA ILE A 7 10.22 -35.17 52.92
C ILE A 7 10.44 -35.31 51.41
N LEU A 8 10.60 -36.56 51.00
CA LEU A 8 10.41 -37.02 49.64
C LEU A 8 8.91 -36.98 49.29
N SER A 9 8.65 -36.73 48.00
CA SER A 9 7.37 -36.85 47.27
C SER A 9 6.77 -35.50 46.88
N MET A 10 7.24 -34.98 45.74
CA MET A 10 6.32 -34.30 44.82
C MET A 10 6.86 -34.44 43.40
N ASP A 11 6.02 -34.99 42.55
CA ASP A 11 6.25 -35.30 41.16
C ASP A 11 6.82 -34.10 40.38
N ILE A 12 8.01 -34.26 39.82
CA ILE A 12 8.49 -33.38 38.76
C ILE A 12 7.80 -33.86 37.48
N MET A 13 6.59 -33.35 37.24
CA MET A 13 6.02 -33.40 35.90
C MET A 13 6.81 -32.47 34.99
N ASP A 14 7.30 -33.09 33.93
CA ASP A 14 7.91 -32.57 32.72
C ASP A 14 7.32 -31.22 32.26
N MET A 15 8.02 -30.12 32.52
CA MET A 15 7.78 -28.84 31.83
C MET A 15 8.45 -28.89 30.45
N GLY A 16 7.87 -29.71 29.58
CA GLY A 16 8.33 -29.95 28.23
C GLY A 16 7.36 -29.45 27.16
N ASP A 17 6.74 -28.27 27.29
CA ASP A 17 5.93 -27.74 26.16
C ASP A 17 5.62 -26.23 26.23
N ASN A 18 6.64 -25.37 26.07
CA ASN A 18 6.36 -23.94 25.80
C ASN A 18 7.35 -23.21 24.88
N LEU A 19 8.12 -23.96 24.06
CA LEU A 19 9.10 -23.39 23.12
C LEU A 19 8.79 -23.64 21.64
N LYS A 20 7.68 -24.30 21.31
CA LYS A 20 7.29 -24.56 19.91
C LYS A 20 6.36 -23.52 19.28
N ASN A 21 5.63 -22.72 20.07
CA ASN A 21 4.62 -21.79 19.53
C ASN A 21 5.18 -20.39 19.17
N THR A 22 6.36 -20.03 19.66
CA THR A 22 7.03 -18.75 19.34
C THR A 22 7.76 -18.80 18.00
N ASN A 23 8.37 -19.94 17.68
CA ASN A 23 9.12 -20.13 16.43
C ASN A 23 8.19 -20.20 15.21
N GLU A 24 6.99 -20.76 15.34
CA GLU A 24 6.03 -20.80 14.23
C GLU A 24 5.50 -19.40 13.92
N LYS A 25 5.03 -18.63 14.91
CA LYS A 25 4.55 -17.25 14.69
C LYS A 25 5.61 -16.31 14.11
N GLN A 26 6.87 -16.45 14.55
CA GLN A 26 7.98 -15.68 13.98
C GLN A 26 8.35 -16.15 12.56
N ARG A 27 8.27 -17.46 12.28
CA ARG A 27 8.46 -18.00 10.93
C ARG A 27 7.36 -17.57 9.96
N TYR A 28 6.09 -17.59 10.38
CA TYR A 28 4.98 -17.07 9.58
C TYR A 28 5.17 -15.58 9.30
N GLN A 29 5.50 -14.76 10.30
CA GLN A 29 5.75 -13.34 10.09
C GLN A 29 6.96 -13.04 9.20
N VAL A 30 8.05 -13.83 9.30
CA VAL A 30 9.26 -13.61 8.50
C VAL A 30 9.11 -14.16 7.08
N GLN A 31 8.48 -15.33 6.89
CA GLN A 31 8.21 -15.89 5.55
C GLN A 31 7.15 -15.09 4.80
N GLU A 32 6.02 -14.73 5.43
CA GLU A 32 5.02 -13.86 4.79
C GLU A 32 5.67 -12.54 4.39
N LYS A 33 6.40 -11.87 5.29
CA LYS A 33 6.99 -10.57 4.99
C LYS A 33 8.01 -10.61 3.84
N VAL A 34 8.79 -11.68 3.72
CA VAL A 34 9.79 -11.84 2.64
C VAL A 34 9.14 -12.21 1.31
N GLU A 35 8.17 -13.12 1.28
CA GLU A 35 7.48 -13.53 0.03
C GLU A 35 6.55 -12.45 -0.52
N ILE A 36 5.81 -11.76 0.35
CA ILE A 36 4.94 -10.62 0.01
C ILE A 36 5.76 -9.51 -0.68
N HIS A 37 6.95 -9.22 -0.16
CA HIS A 37 7.83 -8.21 -0.77
C HIS A 37 8.38 -8.64 -2.14
N GLN A 38 8.61 -9.93 -2.38
CA GLN A 38 9.05 -10.42 -3.68
C GLN A 38 7.93 -10.36 -4.73
N GLY A 39 6.72 -10.81 -4.38
CA GLY A 39 5.55 -10.72 -5.27
C GLY A 39 5.19 -9.28 -5.64
N LEU A 40 5.16 -8.40 -4.64
CA LEU A 40 4.92 -6.97 -4.83
C LEU A 40 5.98 -6.31 -5.73
N LYS A 41 7.26 -6.63 -5.51
CA LYS A 41 8.37 -6.08 -6.32
C LYS A 41 8.27 -6.51 -7.77
N GLN A 42 7.94 -7.76 -8.06
CA GLN A 42 7.75 -8.26 -9.43
C GLN A 42 6.57 -7.58 -10.12
N MET A 43 5.44 -7.44 -9.44
CA MET A 43 4.26 -6.73 -9.95
C MET A 43 4.59 -5.26 -10.30
N LEU A 44 5.34 -4.57 -9.43
CA LEU A 44 5.69 -3.15 -9.60
C LEU A 44 6.80 -2.88 -10.62
N GLN A 45 7.58 -3.89 -11.05
CA GLN A 45 8.66 -3.71 -12.02
C GLN A 45 8.16 -3.27 -13.40
N LYS A 46 6.97 -3.73 -13.79
CA LYS A 46 6.36 -3.43 -15.10
C LYS A 46 5.39 -2.25 -15.05
N ARG A 47 5.17 -1.66 -13.86
CA ARG A 47 4.17 -0.63 -13.64
C ARG A 47 4.81 0.76 -13.52
N PRO A 48 4.08 1.83 -13.90
CA PRO A 48 4.60 3.19 -13.78
C PRO A 48 4.79 3.62 -12.32
N ARG A 49 5.45 4.77 -12.11
CA ARG A 49 5.82 5.29 -10.78
C ARG A 49 4.62 5.42 -9.83
N TRP A 50 3.46 5.85 -10.31
CA TRP A 50 2.27 6.03 -9.48
C TRP A 50 1.82 4.72 -8.80
N ALA A 51 2.07 3.55 -9.40
CA ALA A 51 1.70 2.27 -8.80
C ALA A 51 2.51 2.03 -7.52
N ARG A 52 3.78 2.46 -7.52
CA ARG A 52 4.63 2.42 -6.32
C ARG A 52 4.11 3.39 -5.26
N GLN A 53 3.71 4.60 -5.66
CA GLN A 53 3.18 5.59 -4.73
C GLN A 53 1.87 5.12 -4.06
N ILE A 54 0.96 4.50 -4.81
CA ILE A 54 -0.26 3.91 -4.24
C ILE A 54 0.12 2.80 -3.25
N VAL A 55 1.02 1.89 -3.63
CA VAL A 55 1.44 0.81 -2.75
C VAL A 55 2.15 1.33 -1.49
N GLU A 56 3.01 2.34 -1.60
CA GLU A 56 3.67 2.98 -0.46
C GLU A 56 2.63 3.58 0.50
N PHE A 57 1.63 4.29 -0.05
CA PHE A 57 0.50 4.80 0.74
C PHE A 57 -0.26 3.67 1.44
N LEU A 58 -0.57 2.58 0.73
CA LEU A 58 -1.28 1.44 1.31
C LEU A 58 -0.43 0.71 2.36
N GLN A 59 0.88 0.61 2.18
CA GLN A 59 1.80 0.05 3.17
C GLN A 59 1.89 0.90 4.43
N GLU A 60 1.83 2.22 4.30
CA GLU A 60 1.86 3.14 5.43
C GLU A 60 0.53 3.09 6.21
N LYS A 61 -0.61 3.07 5.51
CA LYS A 61 -1.94 3.20 6.13
C LYS A 61 -2.60 1.86 6.49
N TYR A 62 -2.33 0.81 5.72
CA TYR A 62 -3.02 -0.49 5.79
C TYR A 62 -2.03 -1.66 5.60
N PRO A 63 -0.93 -1.75 6.38
CA PRO A 63 0.13 -2.74 6.17
C PRO A 63 -0.39 -4.19 6.20
N GLU A 64 -1.39 -4.49 7.03
CA GLU A 64 -2.03 -5.79 7.15
C GLU A 64 -2.89 -6.19 5.93
N GLN A 65 -3.31 -5.22 5.13
CA GLN A 65 -4.14 -5.46 3.94
C GLN A 65 -3.29 -5.83 2.71
N ILE A 66 -2.02 -5.44 2.69
CA ILE A 66 -1.09 -5.76 1.61
C ILE A 66 -0.99 -7.28 1.35
N PRO A 67 -0.75 -8.16 2.35
CA PRO A 67 -0.79 -9.61 2.15
C PRO A 67 -2.09 -10.10 1.52
N ILE A 68 -3.21 -9.62 2.03
CA ILE A 68 -4.56 -10.07 1.65
C ILE A 68 -4.84 -9.72 0.19
N LEU A 69 -4.55 -8.48 -0.20
CA LEU A 69 -4.72 -7.98 -1.57
C LEU A 69 -3.79 -8.69 -2.56
N LEU A 70 -2.57 -9.06 -2.15
CA LEU A 70 -1.64 -9.80 -3.01
C LEU A 70 -2.07 -11.27 -3.18
N MET A 71 -2.43 -11.96 -2.09
CA MET A 71 -2.86 -13.37 -2.15
C MET A 71 -4.17 -13.56 -2.92
N SER A 72 -5.08 -12.59 -2.81
CA SER A 72 -6.35 -12.60 -3.56
C SER A 72 -6.22 -12.16 -5.02
N GLY A 73 -5.08 -11.58 -5.42
CA GLY A 73 -4.89 -10.96 -6.73
C GLY A 73 -5.64 -9.64 -6.93
N GLU A 74 -6.29 -9.11 -5.88
CA GLU A 74 -7.04 -7.85 -5.94
C GLU A 74 -6.14 -6.61 -5.96
N MET A 75 -4.86 -6.74 -5.56
CA MET A 75 -3.89 -5.63 -5.63
C MET A 75 -3.72 -5.10 -7.06
N GLU A 76 -3.61 -5.99 -8.06
CA GLU A 76 -3.45 -5.55 -9.45
C GLU A 76 -4.72 -4.83 -9.95
N LYS A 77 -5.89 -5.41 -9.67
CA LYS A 77 -7.18 -4.81 -10.03
C LYS A 77 -7.38 -3.45 -9.39
N LEU A 78 -7.01 -3.30 -8.11
CA LEU A 78 -7.06 -2.03 -7.42
C LEU A 78 -6.17 -0.99 -8.11
N LEU A 79 -4.92 -1.34 -8.43
CA LEU A 79 -4.01 -0.44 -9.11
C LEU A 79 -4.53 -0.04 -10.50
N ASP A 80 -5.06 -0.99 -11.26
CA ASP A 80 -5.62 -0.75 -12.60
C ASP A 80 -6.89 0.12 -12.53
N SER A 81 -7.79 -0.13 -11.58
CA SER A 81 -8.98 0.69 -11.34
C SER A 81 -8.61 2.13 -11.04
N ARG A 82 -7.61 2.35 -10.17
CA ARG A 82 -7.16 3.70 -9.79
C ARG A 82 -6.59 4.48 -10.99
N VAL A 83 -5.96 3.80 -11.95
CA VAL A 83 -5.50 4.45 -13.19
C VAL A 83 -6.64 4.84 -14.08
N GLU A 84 -7.58 3.93 -14.29
CA GLU A 84 -8.67 4.21 -15.21
C GLU A 84 -9.53 5.35 -14.66
N GLU A 85 -9.82 5.34 -13.35
CA GLU A 85 -10.49 6.45 -12.69
C GLU A 85 -9.70 7.77 -12.83
N ALA A 86 -8.37 7.75 -12.64
CA ALA A 86 -7.53 8.94 -12.78
C ALA A 86 -7.55 9.48 -14.21
N ARG A 87 -7.49 8.58 -15.20
CA ARG A 87 -7.58 8.90 -16.61
C ARG A 87 -8.94 9.52 -16.96
N GLU A 88 -10.03 8.92 -16.51
CA GLU A 88 -11.39 9.44 -16.73
C GLU A 88 -11.56 10.83 -16.11
N LEU A 89 -11.04 11.02 -14.89
CA LEU A 89 -11.11 12.32 -14.22
C LEU A 89 -10.29 13.38 -14.97
N TYR A 90 -9.08 13.04 -15.44
CA TYR A 90 -8.26 13.93 -16.26
C TYR A 90 -8.99 14.34 -17.55
N LEU A 91 -9.51 13.36 -18.31
CA LEU A 91 -10.24 13.60 -19.55
C LEU A 91 -11.50 14.45 -19.35
N THR A 92 -12.08 14.40 -18.15
CA THR A 92 -13.25 15.21 -17.79
C THR A 92 -12.86 16.63 -17.37
N LEU A 93 -11.81 16.80 -16.57
CA LEU A 93 -11.43 18.09 -15.99
C LEU A 93 -10.60 18.95 -16.95
N HIS A 94 -9.66 18.35 -17.68
CA HIS A 94 -8.71 19.09 -18.52
C HIS A 94 -9.43 19.99 -19.55
N PRO A 95 -10.39 19.49 -20.37
CA PRO A 95 -11.09 20.36 -21.32
C PRO A 95 -11.97 21.42 -20.64
N LYS A 96 -12.52 21.13 -19.46
CA LYS A 96 -13.35 22.08 -18.70
C LYS A 96 -12.50 23.23 -18.18
N MET A 97 -11.30 22.93 -17.67
CA MET A 97 -10.37 23.95 -17.18
C MET A 97 -9.78 24.76 -18.33
N GLN A 98 -9.38 24.12 -19.45
CA GLN A 98 -8.93 24.85 -20.64
C GLN A 98 -9.98 25.84 -21.15
N LYS A 99 -11.27 25.44 -21.13
CA LYS A 99 -12.38 26.31 -21.51
C LYS A 99 -12.60 27.44 -20.50
N LYS A 100 -12.49 27.15 -19.19
CA LYS A 100 -12.65 28.16 -18.13
C LYS A 100 -11.59 29.25 -18.21
N GLU A 101 -10.35 28.86 -18.51
CA GLU A 101 -9.21 29.78 -18.63
C GLU A 101 -9.08 30.40 -20.04
N ASN A 102 -10.00 30.13 -20.97
CA ASN A 102 -9.97 30.65 -22.35
C ASN A 102 -8.63 30.45 -23.09
N ILE A 103 -7.97 29.30 -22.90
CA ILE A 103 -6.60 29.04 -23.38
C ILE A 103 -6.39 29.27 -24.88
N LYS A 104 -7.44 29.11 -25.69
CA LYS A 104 -7.35 29.29 -27.14
C LYS A 104 -7.08 30.74 -27.56
N GLU A 105 -7.42 31.70 -26.71
CA GLU A 105 -7.28 33.14 -26.98
C GLU A 105 -6.00 33.73 -26.37
N MET A 106 -5.23 32.92 -25.62
CA MET A 106 -4.00 33.33 -24.98
C MET A 106 -2.80 33.34 -25.93
N GLU A 107 -1.86 34.24 -25.65
CA GLU A 107 -0.54 34.24 -26.28
C GLU A 107 0.27 32.99 -25.89
N MET A 108 1.21 32.57 -26.74
CA MET A 108 1.85 31.25 -26.63
C MET A 108 2.48 30.97 -25.26
N MET A 109 3.23 31.93 -24.69
CA MET A 109 3.90 31.73 -23.41
C MET A 109 2.91 31.66 -22.24
N GLU A 110 1.89 32.50 -22.26
CA GLU A 110 0.81 32.49 -21.27
C GLU A 110 0.01 31.19 -21.31
N ARG A 111 -0.25 30.69 -22.53
CA ARG A 111 -0.88 29.39 -22.75
C ARG A 111 -0.06 28.25 -22.16
N ILE A 112 1.26 28.24 -22.35
CA ILE A 112 2.13 27.19 -21.77
C ILE A 112 2.05 27.21 -20.25
N CYS A 113 2.20 28.38 -19.62
CA CYS A 113 2.12 28.51 -18.17
C CYS A 113 0.74 28.10 -17.62
N THR A 114 -0.33 28.46 -18.32
CA THR A 114 -1.70 28.09 -17.92
C THR A 114 -1.94 26.59 -18.06
N GLU A 115 -1.48 25.95 -19.14
CA GLU A 115 -1.55 24.49 -19.28
C GLU A 115 -0.78 23.75 -18.19
N GLU A 116 0.41 24.22 -17.83
CA GLU A 116 1.19 23.65 -16.72
C GLU A 116 0.42 23.77 -15.40
N SER A 117 -0.17 24.94 -15.12
CA SER A 117 -0.98 25.16 -13.92
C SER A 117 -2.22 24.28 -13.86
N ILE A 118 -2.93 24.10 -14.99
CA ILE A 118 -4.05 23.17 -15.10
C ILE A 118 -3.57 21.74 -14.83
N GLY A 119 -2.46 21.34 -15.45
CA GLY A 119 -1.86 20.02 -15.24
C GLY A 119 -1.55 19.73 -13.78
N HIS A 120 -0.90 20.69 -13.09
CA HIS A 120 -0.63 20.59 -11.66
C HIS A 120 -1.89 20.48 -10.82
N THR A 121 -2.89 21.32 -11.09
CA THR A 121 -4.16 21.30 -10.34
C THR A 121 -4.88 19.96 -10.51
N ILE A 122 -4.95 19.43 -11.72
CA ILE A 122 -5.61 18.15 -11.98
C ILE A 122 -4.83 17.00 -11.32
N GLN A 123 -3.50 17.04 -11.35
CA GLN A 123 -2.66 16.06 -10.69
C GLN A 123 -2.92 16.03 -9.17
N GLU A 124 -3.00 17.18 -8.50
CA GLU A 124 -3.31 17.27 -7.07
C GLU A 124 -4.70 16.69 -6.74
N ILE A 125 -5.70 16.98 -7.58
CA ILE A 125 -7.04 16.42 -7.43
C ILE A 125 -6.99 14.89 -7.60
N ILE A 126 -6.31 14.38 -8.64
CA ILE A 126 -6.18 12.93 -8.88
C ILE A 126 -5.48 12.24 -7.71
N GLU A 127 -4.38 12.81 -7.21
CA GLU A 127 -3.63 12.25 -6.09
C GLU A 127 -4.51 12.12 -4.84
N THR A 128 -5.21 13.21 -4.48
CA THR A 128 -6.02 13.27 -3.26
C THR A 128 -7.32 12.47 -3.35
N THR A 129 -7.98 12.46 -4.51
CA THR A 129 -9.31 11.86 -4.67
C THR A 129 -9.27 10.42 -5.18
N ILE A 130 -8.20 10.03 -5.87
CA ILE A 130 -8.10 8.72 -6.53
C ILE A 130 -6.90 7.97 -5.99
N LEU A 131 -5.67 8.41 -6.26
CA LEU A 131 -4.49 7.57 -5.98
C LEU A 131 -4.38 7.23 -4.49
N PHE A 132 -4.61 8.20 -3.61
CA PHE A 132 -4.51 8.02 -2.16
C PHE A 132 -5.88 7.92 -1.46
N ARG A 133 -6.93 7.54 -2.21
CA ARG A 133 -8.23 7.27 -1.60
C ARG A 133 -8.13 6.06 -0.64
N PRO A 134 -8.61 6.17 0.61
CA PRO A 134 -8.68 5.06 1.57
C PRO A 134 -9.31 3.79 1.01
N LEU A 135 -8.95 2.65 1.61
CA LEU A 135 -9.67 1.40 1.38
C LEU A 135 -10.97 1.41 2.22
N HIS A 136 -12.08 1.06 1.60
CA HIS A 136 -13.36 0.84 2.28
C HIS A 136 -13.59 -0.67 2.34
N PHE A 137 -13.65 -1.21 3.57
CA PHE A 137 -13.90 -2.62 3.88
C PHE A 137 -15.24 -2.76 4.59
#